data_AF-A0A6B2LZH4-F1
#
_entry.id   AF-A0A6B2LZH4-F1
#
_cell.length_a   1.000
_cell.length_b   1.000
_cell.length_c   1.000
_cell.angle_alpha   90.00
_cell.angle_beta   90.00
_cell.angle_gamma   90.00
#
_symmetry.space_group_name_H-M   'P 1'
#
loop_
_entity.id
_entity.type
_entity.pdbx_description
1 polymer ?
#
loop_
_entity_poly.entity_id
_entity_poly.type
_entity_poly.pdbx_seq_one_letter_code
_entity_poly.pdbx_strand_id
1 'polypeptide(L)'
;MSDSQKDKFPPDGKSRPTFEGTRFDDSDLQKVHTQLIREKEEPTENFSPMPLFLVAVFMVLAFWAGVYIVHYSGDFGPFHYDETVKAGAGEDTGPREVDMMALGKRIYNQNCVACHQSSGLGLPGVYPPLVASEWVSDNPQRLVKVILAGLAGPVVVKGNEYNNAMTAFGRLSDQQIAAVLTYIRTDPDYQNNSYEVSEELVAEVRTAYGARTEPWSQAELEAIHGPAVGGWAPAVVPVVEEVIEEVTEAVEEILEDQPAEGQLPAPTGI
;
A
#
# COMPACT_ATOMS: atom_id res chain seq x y z
N MET A 1 -65.45 -24.07 50.88
CA MET A 1 -65.56 -22.59 50.83
C MET A 1 -65.46 -22.24 49.36
N SER A 2 -66.59 -22.20 48.63
CA SER A 2 -67.42 -20.99 48.35
C SER A 2 -66.61 -20.01 47.49
N ASP A 3 -66.95 -19.72 46.24
CA ASP A 3 -68.20 -19.23 45.65
C ASP A 3 -68.30 -19.77 44.21
N SER A 4 -69.42 -20.14 43.58
CA SER A 4 -70.83 -19.75 43.62
C SER A 4 -71.10 -18.25 43.42
N GLN A 5 -71.10 -17.77 42.18
CA GLN A 5 -72.21 -16.92 41.72
C GLN A 5 -72.31 -16.75 40.19
N LYS A 6 -73.23 -17.55 39.63
CA LYS A 6 -74.36 -17.12 38.78
C LYS A 6 -74.06 -16.40 37.47
N ASP A 7 -74.02 -17.23 36.43
CA ASP A 7 -74.91 -17.16 35.27
C ASP A 7 -75.96 -16.04 35.31
N LYS A 8 -75.83 -15.09 34.39
CA LYS A 8 -76.89 -14.16 34.03
C LYS A 8 -77.21 -14.34 32.55
N PHE A 9 -77.62 -15.56 32.19
CA PHE A 9 -78.31 -15.80 30.92
C PHE A 9 -79.82 -15.56 31.12
N PRO A 10 -80.46 -14.73 30.27
CA PRO A 10 -81.91 -14.55 30.28
C PRO A 10 -82.62 -15.89 29.97
N PRO A 11 -83.74 -16.20 30.64
CA PRO A 11 -84.60 -17.31 30.27
C PRO A 11 -85.62 -16.82 29.25
N ASP A 12 -85.21 -16.67 27.99
CA ASP A 12 -86.17 -16.51 26.91
C ASP A 12 -86.02 -17.67 25.92
N GLY A 13 -87.06 -18.52 25.90
CA GLY A 13 -87.19 -19.69 25.05
C GLY A 13 -87.32 -19.32 23.58
N LYS A 14 -86.26 -18.76 22.99
CA LYS A 14 -86.11 -18.56 21.56
C LYS A 14 -84.83 -19.26 21.13
N SER A 15 -85.04 -20.27 20.29
CA SER A 15 -84.01 -21.03 19.58
C SER A 15 -82.80 -20.16 19.21
N ARG A 16 -81.60 -20.61 19.56
CA ARG A 16 -80.36 -20.07 18.98
C ARG A 16 -80.53 -20.12 17.46
N PRO A 17 -80.40 -18.99 16.73
CA PRO A 17 -80.47 -19.02 15.28
C PRO A 17 -79.29 -19.84 14.78
N THR A 18 -79.58 -21.07 14.35
CA THR A 18 -78.72 -21.84 13.48
C THR A 18 -78.33 -20.96 12.30
N PHE A 19 -77.04 -20.95 11.97
CA PHE A 19 -76.47 -20.25 10.82
C PHE A 19 -76.97 -20.90 9.52
N GLU A 20 -78.25 -20.70 9.21
CA GLU A 20 -78.90 -21.26 8.05
C GLU A 20 -79.88 -20.20 7.55
N GLY A 21 -79.47 -19.39 6.57
CA GLY A 21 -80.43 -18.51 5.89
C GLY A 21 -79.94 -17.21 5.28
N THR A 22 -78.68 -16.81 5.41
CA THR A 22 -78.13 -15.72 4.58
C THR A 22 -76.97 -16.23 3.75
N ARG A 23 -77.28 -17.15 2.83
CA ARG A 23 -76.57 -17.20 1.56
C ARG A 23 -76.86 -15.85 0.92
N PHE A 24 -75.87 -14.94 0.86
CA PHE A 24 -75.96 -13.88 -0.12
C PHE A 24 -76.16 -14.59 -1.47
N ASP A 25 -77.32 -14.39 -2.08
CA ASP A 25 -77.54 -14.88 -3.43
C ASP A 25 -76.50 -14.23 -4.36
N ASP A 26 -76.03 -14.93 -5.38
CA ASP A 26 -75.01 -14.40 -6.29
C ASP A 26 -75.48 -13.06 -6.91
N SER A 27 -76.79 -12.89 -7.07
CA SER A 27 -77.39 -11.63 -7.53
C SER A 27 -77.27 -10.47 -6.53
N ASP A 28 -77.32 -10.73 -5.22
CA ASP A 28 -77.18 -9.71 -4.18
C ASP A 28 -75.71 -9.30 -3.99
N LEU A 29 -74.79 -10.27 -4.11
CA LEU A 29 -73.36 -10.00 -4.20
C LEU A 29 -73.03 -9.13 -5.43
N GLN A 30 -73.60 -9.44 -6.60
CA GLN A 30 -73.43 -8.63 -7.81
C GLN A 30 -73.99 -7.22 -7.68
N LYS A 31 -75.13 -7.03 -7.02
CA LYS A 31 -75.69 -5.69 -6.75
C LYS A 31 -74.76 -4.87 -5.87
N VAL A 32 -74.24 -5.45 -4.78
CA VAL A 32 -73.30 -4.76 -3.89
C VAL A 32 -72.00 -4.42 -4.63
N HIS A 33 -71.47 -5.34 -5.45
CA HIS A 33 -70.30 -5.06 -6.28
C HIS A 33 -70.55 -3.95 -7.31
N THR A 34 -71.71 -3.96 -7.97
CA THR A 34 -72.07 -2.94 -8.97
C THR A 34 -72.28 -1.58 -8.31
N GLN A 35 -72.85 -1.55 -7.10
CA GLN A 35 -73.01 -0.34 -6.31
C GLN A 35 -71.66 0.20 -5.82
N LEU A 36 -70.75 -0.66 -5.35
CA LEU A 36 -69.38 -0.29 -4.95
C LEU A 36 -68.54 0.21 -6.14
N ILE A 37 -68.63 -0.44 -7.30
CA ILE A 37 -67.89 -0.03 -8.52
C ILE A 37 -68.43 1.30 -9.06
N ARG A 38 -69.74 1.56 -8.92
CA ARG A 38 -70.35 2.84 -9.32
C ARG A 38 -69.96 4.00 -8.39
N GLU A 39 -69.76 3.74 -7.10
CA GLU A 39 -69.35 4.77 -6.13
C GLU A 39 -67.84 5.01 -6.10
N LYS A 40 -67.04 3.99 -6.42
CA LYS A 40 -65.58 4.10 -6.41
C LYS A 40 -65.10 4.51 -7.80
N GLU A 41 -64.85 5.80 -7.98
CA GLU A 41 -64.09 6.30 -9.13
C GLU A 41 -62.81 5.47 -9.28
N GLU A 42 -62.60 4.88 -10.47
CA GLU A 42 -61.42 4.09 -10.74
C GLU A 42 -60.18 4.96 -10.49
N PRO A 43 -59.18 4.47 -9.73
CA PRO A 43 -57.98 5.26 -9.46
C PRO A 43 -57.32 5.56 -10.80
N THR A 44 -57.44 6.81 -11.25
CA THR A 44 -56.74 7.26 -12.45
C THR A 44 -55.27 7.35 -12.10
N GLU A 45 -54.43 6.55 -12.79
CA GLU A 45 -52.98 6.63 -12.70
C GLU A 45 -52.50 7.91 -13.39
N ASN A 46 -52.82 9.04 -12.78
CA ASN A 46 -52.29 10.31 -13.21
C ASN A 46 -50.82 10.36 -12.81
N PHE A 47 -49.96 10.71 -13.76
CA PHE A 47 -48.56 11.01 -13.49
C PHE A 47 -48.48 12.12 -12.45
N SER A 48 -48.24 11.75 -11.18
CA SER A 48 -47.84 12.72 -10.17
C SER A 48 -46.37 13.03 -10.44
N PRO A 49 -46.02 14.24 -10.95
CA PRO A 49 -44.62 14.59 -11.11
C PRO A 49 -43.97 14.45 -9.74
N MET A 50 -42.81 13.75 -9.69
CA MET A 50 -42.10 13.55 -8.42
C MET A 50 -41.98 14.90 -7.73
N PRO A 51 -42.37 14.99 -6.44
CA PRO A 51 -42.46 16.28 -5.81
C PRO A 51 -41.09 16.95 -5.84
N LEU A 52 -41.03 18.17 -6.36
CA LEU A 52 -39.78 18.88 -6.65
C LEU A 52 -38.85 18.97 -5.43
N PHE A 53 -39.39 18.98 -4.21
CA PHE A 53 -38.59 18.98 -2.99
C PHE A 53 -37.78 17.69 -2.81
N LEU A 54 -38.34 16.52 -3.18
CA LEU A 54 -37.66 15.24 -3.06
C LEU A 54 -36.51 15.18 -4.06
N VAL A 55 -36.73 15.64 -5.29
CA VAL A 55 -35.67 15.77 -6.30
C VAL A 55 -34.58 16.72 -5.82
N ALA A 56 -34.93 17.88 -5.24
CA ALA A 56 -33.97 18.83 -4.69
C ALA A 56 -33.12 18.22 -3.55
N VAL A 57 -33.72 17.44 -2.65
CA VAL A 57 -33.01 16.73 -1.58
C VAL A 57 -32.01 15.73 -2.16
N PHE A 58 -32.41 14.92 -3.14
CA PHE A 58 -31.49 13.98 -3.78
C PHE A 58 -30.35 14.67 -4.53
N MET A 59 -30.62 15.81 -5.19
CA MET A 59 -29.57 16.61 -5.85
C MET A 59 -28.58 17.21 -4.84
N VAL A 60 -29.06 17.70 -3.69
CA VAL A 60 -28.20 18.20 -2.62
C VAL A 60 -27.37 17.08 -2.01
N LEU A 61 -27.95 15.90 -1.78
CA LEU A 61 -27.22 14.74 -1.28
C LEU A 61 -26.18 14.23 -2.27
N ALA A 62 -26.52 14.17 -3.57
CA ALA A 62 -25.59 13.76 -4.61
C ALA A 62 -24.45 14.77 -4.79
N PHE A 63 -24.75 16.07 -4.74
CA PHE A 63 -23.74 17.12 -4.78
C PHE A 63 -22.86 17.09 -3.55
N TRP A 64 -23.43 16.97 -2.35
CA TRP A 64 -22.68 16.86 -1.10
C TRP A 64 -21.82 15.60 -1.08
N ALA A 65 -22.34 14.46 -1.52
CA ALA A 65 -21.58 13.23 -1.66
C ALA A 65 -20.46 13.34 -2.70
N GLY A 66 -20.71 14.02 -3.83
CA GLY A 66 -19.69 14.29 -4.84
C GLY A 66 -18.57 15.19 -4.33
N VAL A 67 -18.92 16.30 -3.68
CA VAL A 67 -17.98 17.20 -3.01
C VAL A 67 -17.23 16.47 -1.91
N TYR A 68 -17.94 15.69 -1.09
CA TYR A 68 -17.32 14.87 -0.04
C TYR A 68 -16.35 13.84 -0.62
N ILE A 69 -16.72 13.13 -1.69
CA ILE A 69 -15.80 12.21 -2.37
C ILE A 69 -14.62 13.01 -2.90
N VAL A 70 -14.79 14.11 -3.63
CA VAL A 70 -13.64 14.89 -4.16
C VAL A 70 -12.72 15.41 -3.05
N HIS A 71 -13.26 15.83 -1.91
CA HIS A 71 -12.47 16.37 -0.79
C HIS A 71 -11.87 15.31 0.13
N TYR A 72 -12.45 14.11 0.21
CA TYR A 72 -12.06 13.06 1.16
C TYR A 72 -11.66 11.73 0.50
N SER A 73 -11.82 11.59 -0.82
CA SER A 73 -11.18 10.52 -1.58
C SER A 73 -9.73 10.91 -1.72
N GLY A 74 -8.87 10.32 -0.87
CA GLY A 74 -7.44 10.27 -1.15
C GLY A 74 -7.27 9.78 -2.58
N ASP A 75 -6.55 10.57 -3.37
CA ASP A 75 -6.30 10.38 -4.79
C ASP A 75 -6.31 8.89 -5.20
N PHE A 76 -7.09 8.52 -6.21
CA PHE A 76 -7.26 7.12 -6.63
C PHE A 76 -6.05 6.65 -7.45
N GLY A 77 -4.87 6.73 -6.86
CA GLY A 77 -3.65 6.12 -7.35
C GLY A 77 -3.38 4.81 -6.62
N PRO A 78 -2.86 3.76 -7.29
CA PRO A 78 -2.41 2.50 -6.65
C PRO A 78 -1.41 2.69 -5.50
N PHE A 79 -0.88 3.90 -5.30
CA PHE A 79 0.18 4.22 -4.36
C PHE A 79 -0.21 5.21 -3.24
N HIS A 80 -1.44 5.74 -3.22
CA HIS A 80 -1.87 6.75 -2.22
C HIS A 80 -2.77 6.21 -1.10
N TYR A 81 -3.17 4.93 -1.14
CA TYR A 81 -3.86 4.32 -0.02
C TYR A 81 -2.85 3.96 1.08
N ASP A 82 -2.93 4.69 2.19
CA ASP A 82 -2.21 4.40 3.42
C ASP A 82 -3.21 4.32 4.58
N GLU A 83 -3.42 3.11 5.09
CA GLU A 83 -4.36 2.83 6.19
C GLU A 83 -3.89 3.40 7.54
N THR A 84 -2.65 3.89 7.62
CA THR A 84 -2.07 4.47 8.84
C THR A 84 -2.17 5.99 8.91
N VAL A 85 -2.62 6.64 7.83
CA VAL A 85 -2.83 8.10 7.82
C VAL A 85 -4.11 8.44 8.57
N LYS A 86 -3.96 9.04 9.76
CA LYS A 86 -5.06 9.71 10.46
C LYS A 86 -5.64 10.81 9.58
N ALA A 87 -6.93 10.72 9.27
CA ALA A 87 -7.68 11.78 8.61
C ALA A 87 -7.51 13.11 9.39
N GLY A 88 -6.79 14.07 8.79
CA GLY A 88 -6.54 15.38 9.39
C GLY A 88 -5.13 15.97 9.21
N ALA A 89 -4.19 15.29 8.55
CA ALA A 89 -2.94 15.93 8.13
C ALA A 89 -3.21 16.82 6.90
N GLY A 90 -3.06 18.13 7.10
CA GLY A 90 -3.47 19.17 6.17
C GLY A 90 -2.78 19.15 4.81
N GLU A 91 -3.36 19.98 3.94
CA GLU A 91 -2.93 20.32 2.58
C GLU A 91 -1.40 20.34 2.39
N ASP A 92 -0.90 19.49 1.52
CA ASP A 92 0.44 19.61 0.93
C ASP A 92 0.34 19.59 -0.60
N THR A 93 0.05 20.75 -1.18
CA THR A 93 0.18 20.98 -2.62
C THR A 93 1.65 21.16 -3.04
N GLY A 94 2.54 20.30 -2.53
CA GLY A 94 3.96 20.24 -2.91
C GLY A 94 4.33 18.82 -3.38
N PRO A 95 5.49 18.63 -4.05
CA PRO A 95 6.00 17.29 -4.29
C PRO A 95 6.17 16.61 -2.93
N ARG A 96 5.32 15.61 -2.62
CA ARG A 96 5.56 14.77 -1.44
C ARG A 96 6.87 14.06 -1.68
N GLU A 97 7.86 14.37 -0.85
CA GLU A 97 9.07 13.58 -0.73
C GLU A 97 8.63 12.15 -0.37
N VAL A 98 8.82 11.23 -1.32
CA VAL A 98 8.45 9.83 -1.13
C VAL A 98 9.48 9.25 -0.17
N ASP A 99 9.04 8.90 1.04
CA ASP A 99 9.87 8.16 1.98
C ASP A 99 10.22 6.79 1.37
N MET A 100 11.45 6.69 0.86
CA MET A 100 11.98 5.49 0.21
C MET A 100 12.04 4.30 1.17
N MET A 101 12.23 4.54 2.48
CA MET A 101 12.22 3.48 3.49
C MET A 101 10.81 2.94 3.70
N ALA A 102 9.82 3.81 3.87
CA ALA A 102 8.42 3.38 4.02
C ALA A 102 7.90 2.67 2.77
N LEU A 103 8.22 3.20 1.58
CA LEU A 103 7.87 2.57 0.31
C LEU A 103 8.57 1.20 0.18
N GLY A 104 9.87 1.14 0.45
CA GLY A 104 10.66 -0.09 0.38
C GLY A 104 10.12 -1.18 1.30
N LYS A 105 9.77 -0.83 2.55
CA LYS A 105 9.14 -1.74 3.51
C LYS A 105 7.81 -2.29 3.00
N ARG A 106 6.97 -1.44 2.40
CA ARG A 106 5.68 -1.84 1.81
C ARG A 106 5.89 -2.86 0.68
N ILE A 107 6.80 -2.57 -0.25
CA ILE A 107 7.11 -3.45 -1.37
C ILE A 107 7.72 -4.77 -0.87
N TYR A 108 8.59 -4.73 0.12
CA TYR A 108 9.18 -5.92 0.76
C TYR A 108 8.09 -6.85 1.33
N ASN A 109 7.15 -6.28 2.09
CA ASN A 109 6.05 -7.02 2.70
C ASN A 109 5.10 -7.63 1.67
N GLN A 110 4.99 -7.05 0.48
CA GLN A 110 4.11 -7.56 -0.57
C GLN A 110 4.77 -8.65 -1.43
N ASN A 111 6.09 -8.58 -1.63
CA ASN A 111 6.76 -9.39 -2.66
C ASN A 111 7.87 -10.31 -2.11
N CYS A 112 8.57 -9.90 -1.05
CA CYS A 112 9.81 -10.54 -0.60
C CYS A 112 9.61 -11.38 0.68
N VAL A 113 8.67 -10.96 1.54
CA VAL A 113 8.44 -11.53 2.87
C VAL A 113 8.10 -13.02 2.86
N ALA A 114 7.45 -13.51 1.79
CA ALA A 114 7.02 -14.89 1.69
C ALA A 114 8.19 -15.89 1.76
N CYS A 115 9.35 -15.50 1.22
CA CYS A 115 10.55 -16.33 1.18
C CYS A 115 11.61 -15.87 2.19
N HIS A 116 11.87 -14.56 2.26
CA HIS A 116 12.92 -14.00 3.13
C HIS A 116 12.46 -13.71 4.56
N GLN A 117 11.17 -13.89 4.86
CA GLN A 117 10.54 -13.59 6.14
C GLN A 117 10.56 -12.09 6.50
N SER A 118 9.74 -11.68 7.47
CA SER A 118 9.74 -10.29 7.95
C SER A 118 11.04 -9.90 8.64
N SER A 119 11.74 -10.88 9.21
CA SER A 119 13.04 -10.69 9.85
C SER A 119 14.20 -10.66 8.85
N GLY A 120 13.99 -10.96 7.56
CA GLY A 120 15.05 -11.07 6.57
C GLY A 120 15.98 -12.27 6.75
N LEU A 121 15.75 -13.14 7.75
CA LEU A 121 16.60 -14.30 8.02
C LEU A 121 16.39 -15.45 7.02
N GLY A 122 15.31 -15.40 6.23
CA GLY A 122 14.93 -16.50 5.35
C GLY A 122 14.67 -17.80 6.11
N LEU A 123 14.96 -18.92 5.46
CA LEU A 123 14.85 -20.26 6.02
C LEU A 123 16.15 -21.01 5.74
N PRO A 124 16.95 -21.36 6.75
CA PRO A 124 18.24 -22.02 6.56
C PRO A 124 18.15 -23.25 5.65
N GLY A 125 19.05 -23.32 4.66
CA GLY A 125 19.09 -24.39 3.64
C GLY A 125 18.04 -24.29 2.53
N VAL A 126 17.09 -23.34 2.60
CA VAL A 126 16.04 -23.15 1.59
C VAL A 126 16.08 -21.73 1.01
N TYR A 127 15.91 -20.71 1.85
CA TYR A 127 15.94 -19.30 1.43
C TYR A 127 17.08 -18.57 2.15
N PRO A 128 17.96 -17.88 1.41
CA PRO A 128 19.12 -17.24 2.00
C PRO A 128 18.72 -16.05 2.88
N PRO A 129 19.52 -15.78 3.94
CA PRO A 129 19.33 -14.60 4.77
C PRO A 129 19.77 -13.33 4.02
N LEU A 130 18.99 -12.27 4.18
CA LEU A 130 19.33 -10.90 3.78
C LEU A 130 20.03 -10.14 4.92
N VAL A 131 19.91 -10.61 6.16
CA VAL A 131 20.50 -10.00 7.36
C VAL A 131 22.00 -10.26 7.44
N ALA A 132 22.79 -9.18 7.57
CA ALA A 132 24.24 -9.19 7.61
C ALA A 132 24.82 -10.13 6.53
N SER A 133 24.31 -9.95 5.30
CA SER A 133 24.63 -10.77 4.15
C SER A 133 25.63 -10.05 3.27
N GLU A 134 26.73 -10.71 2.97
CA GLU A 134 27.77 -10.19 2.08
C GLU A 134 27.26 -9.93 0.66
N TRP A 135 26.17 -10.58 0.26
CA TRP A 135 25.49 -10.27 -1.00
C TRP A 135 24.79 -8.93 -0.97
N VAL A 136 24.23 -8.57 0.19
CA VAL A 136 23.47 -7.35 0.37
C VAL A 136 24.39 -6.16 0.61
N SER A 137 25.47 -6.33 1.38
CA SER A 137 26.33 -5.20 1.75
C SER A 137 27.32 -4.77 0.67
N ASP A 138 27.56 -5.64 -0.31
CA ASP A 138 28.55 -5.45 -1.38
C ASP A 138 27.94 -4.65 -2.56
N ASN A 139 28.31 -4.96 -3.80
CA ASN A 139 27.90 -4.18 -4.98
C ASN A 139 26.37 -4.17 -5.17
N PRO A 140 25.70 -2.99 -5.12
CA PRO A 140 24.24 -2.89 -5.26
C PRO A 140 23.73 -3.32 -6.64
N GLN A 141 24.53 -3.19 -7.71
CA GLN A 141 24.14 -3.65 -9.04
C GLN A 141 23.89 -5.16 -9.09
N ARG A 142 24.59 -5.94 -8.25
CA ARG A 142 24.36 -7.39 -8.13
C ARG A 142 22.91 -7.67 -7.71
N LEU A 143 22.42 -6.95 -6.69
CA LEU A 143 21.06 -7.10 -6.20
C LEU A 143 20.03 -6.62 -7.22
N VAL A 144 20.29 -5.49 -7.91
CA VAL A 144 19.42 -5.01 -8.97
C VAL A 144 19.24 -6.06 -10.07
N LYS A 145 20.34 -6.69 -10.51
CA LYS A 145 20.31 -7.78 -11.51
C LYS A 145 19.48 -8.97 -11.05
N VAL A 146 19.65 -9.37 -9.78
CA VAL A 146 18.87 -10.46 -9.17
C VAL A 146 17.39 -10.12 -9.11
N ILE A 147 17.00 -8.89 -8.76
CA ILE A 147 15.60 -8.49 -8.73
C ILE A 147 15.01 -8.45 -10.15
N LEU A 148 15.75 -7.96 -11.14
CA LEU A 148 15.24 -7.81 -12.50
C LEU A 148 14.99 -9.15 -13.20
N ALA A 149 15.95 -10.08 -13.14
CA ALA A 149 15.91 -11.33 -13.91
C ALA A 149 15.79 -12.60 -13.05
N GLY A 150 15.88 -12.48 -11.72
CA GLY A 150 15.90 -13.62 -10.79
C GLY A 150 17.31 -14.20 -10.60
N LEU A 151 17.40 -15.21 -9.73
CA LEU A 151 18.63 -15.92 -9.40
C LEU A 151 18.33 -17.43 -9.33
N ALA A 152 19.14 -18.26 -9.97
CA ALA A 152 18.99 -19.71 -9.95
C ALA A 152 20.34 -20.41 -9.90
N GLY A 153 20.34 -21.65 -9.39
CA GLY A 153 21.53 -22.47 -9.22
C GLY A 153 22.11 -22.39 -7.81
N PRO A 154 23.28 -23.02 -7.60
CA PRO A 154 23.94 -23.02 -6.30
C PRO A 154 24.43 -21.63 -5.94
N VAL A 155 24.06 -21.18 -4.75
CA VAL A 155 24.43 -19.88 -4.18
C VAL A 155 24.96 -20.08 -2.77
N VAL A 156 26.08 -19.46 -2.45
CA VAL A 156 26.66 -19.45 -1.09
C VAL A 156 26.37 -18.11 -0.44
N VAL A 157 25.68 -18.14 0.70
CA VAL A 157 25.41 -16.95 1.53
C VAL A 157 25.77 -17.27 2.96
N LYS A 158 26.68 -16.49 3.56
CA LYS A 158 27.24 -16.68 4.91
C LYS A 158 27.77 -18.10 5.14
N GLY A 159 28.43 -18.66 4.12
CA GLY A 159 29.00 -20.00 4.15
C GLY A 159 27.98 -21.16 4.07
N ASN A 160 26.69 -20.88 3.84
CA ASN A 160 25.67 -21.91 3.63
C ASN A 160 25.31 -21.98 2.14
N GLU A 161 25.15 -23.19 1.62
CA GLU A 161 24.73 -23.43 0.24
C GLU A 161 23.20 -23.42 0.11
N TYR A 162 22.71 -22.78 -0.94
CA TYR A 162 21.31 -22.69 -1.33
C TYR A 162 21.20 -23.04 -2.81
N ASN A 163 20.17 -23.77 -3.22
CA ASN A 163 19.97 -24.12 -4.63
C ASN A 163 18.50 -24.00 -5.04
N ASN A 164 17.89 -22.88 -4.65
CA ASN A 164 16.52 -22.53 -5.03
C ASN A 164 16.52 -21.41 -6.05
N ALA A 165 15.44 -21.32 -6.83
CA ALA A 165 15.24 -20.24 -7.78
C ALA A 165 14.45 -19.08 -7.14
N MET A 166 15.03 -17.88 -7.18
CA MET A 166 14.34 -16.62 -6.91
C MET A 166 13.72 -16.12 -8.21
N THR A 167 12.40 -15.89 -8.20
CA THR A 167 11.66 -15.38 -9.35
C THR A 167 12.06 -13.95 -9.70
N ALA A 168 11.98 -13.61 -10.98
CA ALA A 168 12.18 -12.25 -11.47
C ALA A 168 11.05 -11.30 -11.02
N PHE A 169 11.41 -10.08 -10.65
CA PHE A 169 10.51 -8.98 -10.31
C PHE A 169 10.67 -7.79 -11.26
N GLY A 170 11.09 -8.03 -12.51
CA GLY A 170 11.23 -6.99 -13.55
C GLY A 170 9.98 -6.17 -13.84
N ARG A 171 8.79 -6.59 -13.36
CA ARG A 171 7.53 -5.82 -13.41
C ARG A 171 7.49 -4.59 -12.49
N LEU A 172 8.38 -4.53 -11.49
CA LEU A 172 8.47 -3.38 -10.59
C LEU A 172 9.13 -2.20 -11.31
N SER A 173 8.72 -0.97 -10.99
CA SER A 173 9.35 0.25 -11.50
C SER A 173 10.75 0.45 -10.90
N ASP A 174 11.54 1.33 -11.50
CA ASP A 174 12.90 1.61 -11.02
C ASP A 174 12.89 2.21 -9.62
N GLN A 175 12.02 3.17 -9.36
CA GLN A 175 11.75 3.71 -8.03
C GLN A 175 11.39 2.63 -7.00
N GLN A 176 10.55 1.65 -7.35
CA GLN A 176 10.15 0.57 -6.43
C GLN A 176 11.31 -0.36 -6.09
N ILE A 177 12.15 -0.69 -7.09
CA ILE A 177 13.34 -1.51 -6.89
C ILE A 177 14.38 -0.76 -6.05
N ALA A 178 14.60 0.53 -6.34
CA ALA A 178 15.50 1.38 -5.56
C ALA A 178 15.04 1.47 -4.10
N ALA A 179 13.75 1.69 -3.86
CA ALA A 179 13.18 1.76 -2.52
C ALA A 179 13.33 0.45 -1.73
N VAL A 180 12.99 -0.71 -2.33
CA VAL A 180 13.10 -2.00 -1.62
C VAL A 180 14.57 -2.38 -1.35
N LEU A 181 15.48 -2.07 -2.27
CA LEU A 181 16.91 -2.30 -2.07
C LEU A 181 17.48 -1.40 -0.99
N THR A 182 17.06 -0.13 -0.96
CA THR A 182 17.42 0.81 0.08
C THR A 182 16.97 0.27 1.44
N TYR A 183 15.69 -0.09 1.59
CA TYR A 183 15.17 -0.72 2.80
C TYR A 183 16.01 -1.93 3.25
N ILE A 184 16.28 -2.88 2.35
CA ILE A 184 17.07 -4.08 2.70
C ILE A 184 18.51 -3.75 3.13
N ARG A 185 19.11 -2.69 2.59
CA ARG A 185 20.52 -2.31 2.81
C ARG A 185 20.73 -1.41 4.03
N THR A 186 19.76 -0.55 4.34
CA THR A 186 19.87 0.46 5.41
C THR A 186 19.08 0.12 6.65
N ASP A 187 18.12 -0.83 6.60
CA ASP A 187 17.33 -1.18 7.79
C ASP A 187 18.24 -1.64 8.95
N PRO A 188 18.20 -0.95 10.11
CA PRO A 188 19.01 -1.30 11.27
C PRO A 188 18.80 -2.73 11.77
N ASP A 189 17.60 -3.28 11.62
CA ASP A 189 17.28 -4.65 12.05
C ASP A 189 18.07 -5.68 11.23
N TYR A 190 18.38 -5.35 9.98
CA TYR A 190 19.07 -6.24 9.05
C TYR A 190 20.60 -6.13 9.15
N GLN A 191 21.12 -5.12 9.87
CA GLN A 191 22.55 -4.97 10.18
C GLN A 191 23.47 -5.00 8.95
N ASN A 192 22.96 -4.61 7.78
CA ASN A 192 23.74 -4.54 6.54
C ASN A 192 24.55 -3.24 6.45
N ASN A 193 24.13 -2.17 7.15
CA ASN A 193 24.83 -0.88 7.29
C ASN A 193 25.43 -0.36 5.97
N SER A 194 24.64 -0.43 4.90
CA SER A 194 25.09 -0.15 3.54
C SER A 194 24.41 1.08 2.97
N TYR A 195 24.98 1.64 1.90
CA TYR A 195 24.43 2.83 1.24
C TYR A 195 23.09 2.55 0.55
N GLU A 196 22.29 3.61 0.46
CA GLU A 196 21.05 3.67 -0.31
C GLU A 196 21.29 3.38 -1.80
N VAL A 197 20.26 2.92 -2.48
CA VAL A 197 20.29 2.64 -3.92
C VAL A 197 19.46 3.69 -4.63
N SER A 198 20.10 4.43 -5.53
CA SER A 198 19.44 5.46 -6.32
C SER A 198 18.62 4.86 -7.47
N GLU A 199 17.60 5.58 -7.92
CA GLU A 199 16.75 5.16 -9.05
C GLU A 199 17.56 5.13 -10.36
N GLU A 200 18.51 6.05 -10.52
CA GLU A 200 19.37 6.15 -11.70
C GLU A 200 20.21 4.89 -11.87
N LEU A 201 20.77 4.35 -10.78
CA LEU A 201 21.51 3.09 -10.82
C LEU A 201 20.63 1.93 -11.31
N VAL A 202 19.37 1.89 -10.86
CA VAL A 202 18.43 0.85 -11.28
C VAL A 202 18.09 1.00 -12.76
N ALA A 203 17.84 2.23 -13.21
CA ALA A 203 17.55 2.53 -14.61
C ALA A 203 18.73 2.18 -15.53
N GLU A 204 19.97 2.45 -15.11
CA GLU A 204 21.19 2.08 -15.82
C GLU A 204 21.29 0.55 -15.98
N VAL A 205 21.15 -0.19 -14.87
CA VAL A 205 21.22 -1.66 -14.88
C VAL A 205 20.06 -2.25 -15.69
N ARG A 206 18.85 -1.68 -15.62
CA ARG A 206 17.73 -2.12 -16.44
C ARG A 206 17.97 -1.87 -17.93
N THR A 207 18.56 -0.74 -18.30
CA THR A 207 18.91 -0.47 -19.70
C THR A 207 19.94 -1.49 -20.20
N ALA A 208 20.92 -1.85 -19.37
CA ALA A 208 21.96 -2.81 -19.74
C ALA A 208 21.49 -4.28 -19.76
N TYR A 209 20.61 -4.68 -18.85
CA TYR A 209 20.29 -6.10 -18.60
C TYR A 209 18.80 -6.44 -18.51
N GLY A 210 17.89 -5.46 -18.61
CA GLY A 210 16.45 -5.65 -18.39
C GLY A 210 15.73 -6.51 -19.44
N ALA A 211 16.34 -6.74 -20.61
CA ALA A 211 15.82 -7.65 -21.62
C ALA A 211 16.11 -9.13 -21.32
N ARG A 212 16.96 -9.42 -20.32
CA ARG A 212 17.32 -10.79 -19.95
C ARG A 212 16.13 -11.48 -19.26
N THR A 213 15.75 -12.64 -19.78
CA THR A 213 14.68 -13.48 -19.22
C THR A 213 15.21 -14.69 -18.44
N GLU A 214 16.49 -15.02 -18.63
CA GLU A 214 17.14 -16.12 -17.92
C GLU A 214 17.64 -15.64 -16.54
N PRO A 215 17.35 -16.39 -15.46
CA PRO A 215 17.88 -16.08 -14.13
C PRO A 215 19.41 -16.02 -14.13
N TRP A 216 19.96 -15.19 -13.25
CA TRP A 216 21.40 -15.16 -13.03
C TRP A 216 21.86 -16.39 -12.24
N SER A 217 23.09 -16.82 -12.47
CA SER A 217 23.81 -17.73 -11.57
C SER A 217 24.84 -16.96 -10.73
N GLN A 218 25.25 -17.53 -9.59
CA GLN A 218 26.32 -16.94 -8.78
C GLN A 218 27.59 -16.71 -9.61
N ALA A 219 28.01 -17.72 -10.39
CA ALA A 219 29.23 -17.65 -11.19
C ALA A 219 29.23 -16.48 -12.20
N GLU A 220 28.09 -16.19 -12.83
CA GLU A 220 27.97 -15.06 -13.76
C GLU A 220 28.03 -13.71 -13.03
N LEU A 221 27.39 -13.60 -11.87
CA LEU A 221 27.40 -12.36 -11.08
C LEU A 221 28.79 -12.10 -10.51
N GLU A 222 29.50 -13.15 -10.10
CA GLU A 222 30.89 -13.06 -9.63
C GLU A 222 31.86 -12.71 -10.75
N ALA A 223 31.62 -13.17 -11.98
CA ALA A 223 32.43 -12.78 -13.12
C ALA A 223 32.34 -11.28 -13.43
N ILE A 224 31.22 -10.63 -13.08
CA ILE A 224 31.01 -9.19 -13.32
C ILE A 224 31.47 -8.34 -12.14
N HIS A 225 31.13 -8.74 -10.90
CA HIS A 225 31.32 -7.92 -9.71
C HIS A 225 32.40 -8.43 -8.76
N GLY A 226 33.01 -9.57 -9.05
CA GLY A 226 33.83 -10.31 -8.09
C GLY A 226 32.97 -11.08 -7.05
N PRO A 227 33.62 -11.87 -6.17
CA PRO A 227 32.94 -12.60 -5.12
C PRO A 227 32.29 -11.65 -4.10
N ALA A 228 31.11 -12.02 -3.60
CA ALA A 228 30.46 -11.30 -2.52
C ALA A 228 31.26 -11.52 -1.22
N VAL A 229 32.16 -10.59 -0.88
CA VAL A 229 33.02 -10.71 0.32
C VAL A 229 32.79 -9.59 1.33
N GLY A 230 31.77 -8.75 1.12
CA GLY A 230 31.35 -7.71 2.05
C GLY A 230 32.27 -6.49 2.09
N GLY A 231 32.95 -6.18 0.99
CA GLY A 231 34.02 -5.17 0.94
C GLY A 231 33.93 -4.19 -0.23
N TRP A 232 32.84 -4.18 -1.00
CA TRP A 232 32.68 -3.24 -2.10
C TRP A 232 32.58 -1.80 -1.59
N ALA A 233 33.66 -1.05 -1.77
CA ALA A 233 33.61 0.41 -1.79
C ALA A 233 32.97 0.85 -3.12
N PRO A 234 32.06 1.84 -3.12
CA PRO A 234 31.59 2.41 -4.38
C PRO A 234 32.81 2.90 -5.17
N ALA A 235 32.95 2.42 -6.41
CA ALA A 235 33.83 3.08 -7.36
C ALA A 235 33.38 4.55 -7.38
N VAL A 236 34.30 5.44 -7.01
CA VAL A 236 34.10 6.88 -6.87
C VAL A 236 33.29 7.35 -8.08
N VAL A 237 32.05 7.79 -7.83
CA VAL A 237 31.26 8.49 -8.83
C VAL A 237 32.03 9.78 -9.14
N PRO A 238 32.31 10.12 -10.41
CA PRO A 238 33.21 11.23 -10.77
C PRO A 238 32.76 12.60 -10.23
N VAL A 239 31.53 12.71 -9.71
CA VAL A 239 31.00 13.91 -9.06
C VAL A 239 31.82 14.30 -7.82
N VAL A 240 32.39 13.34 -7.09
CA VAL A 240 33.17 13.67 -5.89
C VAL A 240 34.54 14.23 -6.25
N GLU A 241 35.12 13.88 -7.40
CA GLU A 241 36.44 14.37 -7.80
C GLU A 241 36.37 15.83 -8.27
N GLU A 242 35.30 16.21 -9.00
CA GLU A 242 35.02 17.61 -9.36
C GLU A 242 34.71 18.48 -8.14
N VAL A 243 33.91 17.96 -7.19
CA VAL A 243 33.61 18.67 -5.93
C VAL A 243 34.83 18.73 -5.01
N ILE A 244 35.69 17.71 -4.99
CA ILE A 244 36.94 17.76 -4.23
C ILE A 244 37.87 18.81 -4.84
N GLU A 245 38.00 18.87 -6.17
CA GLU A 245 38.85 19.85 -6.85
C GLU A 245 38.35 21.28 -6.58
N GLU A 246 37.04 21.53 -6.72
CA GLU A 246 36.40 22.82 -6.41
C GLU A 246 36.54 23.21 -4.93
N VAL A 247 36.38 22.26 -4.02
CA VAL A 247 36.54 22.49 -2.58
C VAL A 247 38.02 22.68 -2.19
N THR A 248 38.96 21.98 -2.84
CA THR A 248 40.39 22.20 -2.60
C THR A 248 40.85 23.54 -3.14
N GLU A 249 40.39 23.97 -4.31
CA GLU A 249 40.73 25.28 -4.88
C GLU A 249 40.15 26.42 -4.03
N ALA A 250 38.90 26.26 -3.55
CA ALA A 250 38.29 27.20 -2.61
C ALA A 250 39.00 27.26 -1.24
N VAL A 251 39.53 26.13 -0.76
CA VAL A 251 40.29 26.08 0.51
C VAL A 251 41.69 26.69 0.34
N GLU A 252 42.32 26.53 -0.83
CA GLU A 252 43.63 27.12 -1.13
C GLU A 252 43.53 28.65 -1.29
N GLU A 253 42.48 29.16 -1.93
CA GLU A 253 42.17 30.60 -2.00
C GLU A 253 41.94 31.22 -0.60
N ILE A 254 41.26 30.50 0.30
CA ILE A 254 41.03 30.95 1.69
C ILE A 254 42.32 30.97 2.53
N LEU A 255 43.29 30.09 2.21
CA LEU A 255 44.56 30.00 2.93
C LEU A 255 45.60 31.05 2.48
N GLU A 256 45.54 31.53 1.23
CA GLU A 256 46.42 32.60 0.74
C GLU A 256 46.07 33.99 1.29
N ASP A 257 44.85 34.21 1.77
CA ASP A 257 44.38 35.52 2.29
C ASP A 257 44.52 35.66 3.83
N GLN A 258 45.21 34.72 4.51
CA GLN A 258 45.48 34.82 5.95
C GLN A 258 46.72 35.70 6.21
N PRO A 259 46.59 36.89 6.84
CA PRO A 259 47.75 37.70 7.19
C PRO A 259 48.61 37.04 8.27
N ALA A 260 49.91 36.95 8.02
CA ALA A 260 50.89 36.35 8.92
C ALA A 260 51.07 37.17 10.20
N GLU A 261 50.46 36.74 11.31
CA GLU A 261 50.78 37.26 12.64
C GLU A 261 50.91 36.12 13.67
N GLY A 262 52.00 36.16 14.47
CA GLY A 262 51.97 35.58 15.81
C GLY A 262 53.06 34.56 16.17
N GLN A 263 54.33 34.94 16.06
CA GLN A 263 55.44 34.28 16.76
C GLN A 263 55.15 34.16 18.27
N LEU A 264 54.94 32.94 18.79
CA LEU A 264 54.93 32.68 20.23
C LEU A 264 56.38 32.50 20.73
N PRO A 265 56.79 33.13 21.85
CA PRO A 265 58.17 33.03 22.36
C PRO A 265 58.42 31.72 23.12
N ALA A 266 59.66 31.25 23.04
CA ALA A 266 60.15 30.00 23.60
C ALA A 266 60.05 29.93 25.15
N PRO A 267 59.83 28.73 25.72
CA PRO A 267 59.73 28.57 27.17
C PRO A 267 61.11 28.72 27.84
N THR A 268 61.23 29.69 28.75
CA THR A 268 62.34 29.79 29.69
C THR A 268 62.04 28.88 30.88
N GLY A 269 62.97 27.97 31.17
CA GLY A 269 62.87 27.07 32.31
C GLY A 269 63.15 27.77 33.64
N ILE A 270 62.61 27.18 34.71
CA ILE A 270 63.20 26.82 36.01
C ILE A 270 62.29 25.72 36.58
#